data_AF-A0A4S0WC66-F1
#
_entry.id   AF-A0A4S0WC66-F1
#
_cell.length_a   1.000
_cell.length_b   1.000
_cell.length_c   1.000
_cell.angle_alpha   90.00
_cell.angle_beta   90.00
_cell.angle_gamma   90.00
#
_symmetry.space_group_name_H-M   'P 1'
#
loop_
_entity.id
_entity.type
_entity.pdbx_description
1 polymer ?
#
loop_
_entity_poly.entity_id
_entity_poly.type
_entity_poly.pdbx_seq_one_letter_code
_entity_poly.pdbx_strand_id
1 'polypeptide(L)'
;MRREGLPEGHQDWLEEIAEAYPDEEWVQRAAYPQGRIEFDAEVWHGLYWEAWDALRFDRQYGAYGGQMPIPYQVISAYAADHNIVGDDLWLFRMFMTAIDAEWLKHVAEREKGAKTDG
;
A
#
# COMPACT_ATOMS: atom_id res chain seq x y z
N MET A 1 -12.29 9.10 8.50
CA MET A 1 -12.20 10.15 9.54
C MET A 1 -13.20 11.24 9.17
N ARG A 2 -14.29 11.39 9.93
CA ARG A 2 -15.40 12.32 9.62
C ARG A 2 -14.86 13.76 9.65
N ARG A 3 -15.10 14.58 8.62
CA ARG A 3 -14.71 16.01 8.66
C ARG A 3 -15.51 16.70 9.77
N GLU A 4 -14.82 17.24 10.77
CA GLU A 4 -15.46 18.04 11.83
C GLU A 4 -16.09 19.30 11.21
N GLY A 5 -17.39 19.51 11.45
CA GLY A 5 -18.11 20.74 11.09
C GLY A 5 -19.13 20.67 9.95
N LEU A 6 -19.38 19.50 9.36
CA LEU A 6 -20.43 19.34 8.36
C LEU A 6 -21.75 18.87 9.01
N PRO A 7 -22.93 19.29 8.49
CA PRO A 7 -24.23 18.84 9.00
C PRO A 7 -24.33 17.31 8.98
N GLU A 8 -25.02 16.72 9.95
CA GLU A 8 -25.39 15.29 9.92
C GLU A 8 -26.07 14.96 8.58
N GLY A 9 -25.56 13.94 7.87
CA GLY A 9 -26.06 13.51 6.56
C GLY A 9 -25.40 14.15 5.33
N HIS A 10 -24.52 15.14 5.48
CA HIS A 10 -23.81 15.74 4.33
C HIS A 10 -22.85 14.77 3.64
N GLN A 11 -22.27 13.83 4.40
CA GLN A 11 -21.39 12.79 3.87
C GLN A 11 -22.21 11.77 3.07
N ASP A 12 -23.30 11.26 3.65
CA ASP A 12 -24.22 10.32 3.02
C ASP A 12 -24.80 10.88 1.71
N TRP A 13 -25.16 12.17 1.69
CA TRP A 13 -25.60 12.88 0.49
C TRP A 13 -24.52 12.95 -0.60
N LEU A 14 -23.26 13.21 -0.24
CA LEU A 14 -22.16 13.23 -1.19
C LEU A 14 -21.88 11.83 -1.77
N GLU A 15 -22.00 10.80 -0.94
CA GLU A 15 -21.80 9.40 -1.35
C GLU A 15 -22.92 8.95 -2.32
N GLU A 16 -24.19 9.28 -2.04
CA GLU A 16 -25.30 9.05 -2.98
C GLU A 16 -25.09 9.74 -4.33
N ILE A 17 -24.62 11.00 -4.33
CA ILE A 17 -24.33 11.71 -5.59
C ILE A 17 -23.15 11.08 -6.33
N ALA A 18 -22.11 10.65 -5.62
CA ALA A 18 -20.98 9.96 -6.22
C ALA A 18 -21.37 8.61 -6.84
N GLU A 19 -22.38 7.91 -6.28
CA GLU A 19 -22.96 6.73 -6.91
C GLU A 19 -23.76 7.06 -8.18
N ALA A 20 -24.55 8.13 -8.16
CA ALA A 20 -25.35 8.56 -9.30
C ALA A 20 -24.51 9.12 -10.46
N TYR A 21 -23.32 9.66 -10.18
CA TYR A 21 -22.43 10.30 -11.15
C TYR A 21 -20.99 9.75 -11.03
N PRO A 22 -20.74 8.50 -11.47
CA PRO A 22 -19.45 7.84 -11.30
C PRO A 22 -18.30 8.51 -12.09
N ASP A 23 -18.62 9.12 -13.23
CA ASP A 23 -17.62 9.72 -14.13
C ASP A 23 -17.25 11.16 -13.76
N GLU A 24 -17.96 11.78 -12.80
CA GLU A 24 -17.72 13.15 -12.36
C GLU A 24 -16.60 13.19 -11.31
N GLU A 25 -15.37 13.40 -11.75
CA GLU A 25 -14.16 13.32 -10.91
C GLU A 25 -14.20 14.24 -9.68
N TRP A 26 -14.78 15.43 -9.80
CA TRP A 26 -14.89 16.37 -8.69
C TRP A 26 -15.86 15.88 -7.60
N VAL A 27 -16.92 15.16 -7.97
CA VAL A 27 -17.87 14.53 -7.04
C VAL A 27 -17.18 13.37 -6.34
N GLN A 28 -16.48 12.52 -7.08
CA GLN A 28 -15.73 11.40 -6.52
C GLN A 28 -14.71 11.87 -5.47
N ARG A 29 -13.98 12.96 -5.78
CA ARG A 29 -13.00 13.55 -4.86
C ARG A 29 -13.63 14.24 -3.66
N ALA A 30 -14.84 14.77 -3.80
CA ALA A 30 -15.58 15.41 -2.70
C ALA A 30 -16.15 14.38 -1.72
N ALA A 31 -16.76 13.31 -2.24
CA ALA A 31 -17.34 12.22 -1.45
C ALA A 31 -16.26 11.34 -0.81
N TYR A 32 -15.24 10.99 -1.58
CA TYR A 32 -14.13 10.14 -1.16
C TYR A 32 -12.80 10.90 -1.28
N PRO A 33 -12.51 11.82 -0.36
CA PRO A 33 -11.28 12.61 -0.41
C PRO A 33 -10.00 11.77 -0.27
N GLN A 34 -10.12 10.51 0.17
CA GLN A 34 -9.05 9.52 0.21
C GLN A 34 -9.21 8.38 -0.82
N GLY A 35 -10.21 8.46 -1.71
CA GLY A 35 -10.56 7.43 -2.70
C GLY A 35 -11.59 6.41 -2.21
N ARG A 36 -12.28 5.76 -3.17
CA ARG A 36 -13.18 4.62 -2.93
C ARG A 36 -12.35 3.35 -2.76
N ILE A 37 -11.90 3.08 -1.54
CA ILE A 37 -11.47 1.73 -1.19
C ILE A 37 -12.17 1.38 0.11
N GLU A 38 -13.32 0.71 -0.01
CA GLU A 38 -13.83 -0.11 1.07
C GLU A 38 -13.02 -1.41 1.06
N PHE A 39 -12.19 -1.59 2.09
CA PHE A 39 -11.33 -2.75 2.22
C PHE A 39 -11.56 -3.38 3.58
N ASP A 40 -12.25 -4.52 3.57
CA ASP A 40 -12.36 -5.39 4.74
C ASP A 40 -11.09 -6.23 4.84
N ALA A 41 -10.21 -5.83 5.76
CA ALA A 41 -8.96 -6.54 6.00
C ALA A 41 -9.24 -7.96 6.52
N GLU A 42 -9.14 -8.96 5.64
CA GLU A 42 -9.08 -10.35 6.05
C GLU A 42 -7.81 -10.68 6.86
N VAL A 43 -7.88 -11.71 7.70
CA VAL A 43 -6.80 -12.11 8.62
C VAL A 43 -5.47 -12.35 7.91
N TRP A 44 -5.49 -12.92 6.70
CA TRP A 44 -4.27 -13.20 5.96
C TRP A 44 -3.54 -11.94 5.48
N HIS A 45 -4.21 -10.79 5.38
CA HIS A 45 -3.53 -9.53 5.06
C HIS A 45 -2.54 -9.12 6.16
N GLY A 46 -2.86 -9.46 7.42
CA GLY A 46 -1.98 -9.21 8.57
C GLY A 46 -0.60 -9.85 8.38
N LEU A 47 -0.55 -11.07 7.84
CA LEU A 47 0.71 -11.77 7.57
C LEU A 47 1.65 -10.95 6.68
N TYR A 48 1.13 -10.38 5.59
CA TYR A 48 1.95 -9.62 4.65
C TYR A 48 2.37 -8.26 5.21
N TRP A 49 1.55 -7.67 6.08
CA TRP A 49 1.91 -6.43 6.79
C TRP A 49 2.97 -6.63 7.84
N GLU A 50 2.87 -7.69 8.63
CA GLU A 50 3.91 -8.06 9.60
C GLU A 50 5.22 -8.41 8.89
N ALA A 51 5.15 -9.18 7.81
CA ALA A 51 6.32 -9.50 6.99
C ALA A 51 6.94 -8.26 6.36
N TRP A 52 6.14 -7.35 5.83
CA TRP A 52 6.63 -6.10 5.25
C TRP A 52 7.35 -5.23 6.27
N ASP A 53 6.77 -5.03 7.46
CA ASP A 53 7.40 -4.20 8.47
C ASP A 53 8.71 -4.81 9.00
N ALA A 54 8.76 -6.14 9.12
CA ALA A 54 9.97 -6.86 9.49
C ALA A 54 11.08 -6.73 8.43
N LEU A 55 10.75 -6.91 7.14
CA LEU A 55 11.76 -7.13 6.09
C LEU A 55 12.18 -5.87 5.35
N ARG A 56 11.37 -4.80 5.37
CA ARG A 56 11.62 -3.62 4.52
C ARG A 56 12.94 -2.90 4.81
N PHE A 57 13.55 -3.10 5.97
CA PHE A 57 14.83 -2.47 6.32
C PHE A 57 16.04 -3.36 6.08
N ASP A 58 15.84 -4.65 5.81
CA ASP A 58 16.91 -5.62 5.51
C ASP A 58 17.41 -5.54 4.05
N ARG A 59 16.87 -4.60 3.28
CA ARG A 59 17.30 -4.32 1.92
C ARG A 59 18.64 -3.59 1.89
N GLN A 60 19.36 -3.77 0.78
CA GLN A 60 20.58 -3.03 0.51
C GLN A 60 20.27 -1.63 -0.05
N TYR A 61 21.18 -0.69 0.22
CA TYR A 61 21.16 0.65 -0.37
C TYR A 61 22.31 0.78 -1.37
N GLY A 62 22.00 1.20 -2.58
CA GLY A 62 22.99 1.44 -3.62
C GLY A 62 23.92 2.60 -3.29
N ALA A 63 25.06 2.70 -4.00
CA ALA A 63 26.09 3.72 -3.79
C ALA A 63 25.59 5.18 -3.92
N TYR A 64 24.43 5.38 -4.54
CA TYR A 64 23.78 6.69 -4.71
C TYR A 64 22.50 6.83 -3.87
N GLY A 65 22.32 6.02 -2.82
CA GLY A 65 21.20 6.10 -1.88
C GLY A 65 19.91 5.41 -2.32
N GLY A 66 19.88 4.79 -3.51
CA GLY A 66 18.70 4.09 -4.01
C GLY A 66 18.42 2.79 -3.27
N GLN A 67 17.15 2.57 -2.90
CA GLN A 67 16.70 1.31 -2.29
C GLN A 67 16.74 0.18 -3.33
N MET A 68 17.34 -0.95 -2.95
CA MET A 68 17.30 -2.18 -3.76
C MET A 68 16.10 -3.06 -3.38
N PRO A 69 15.73 -4.04 -4.22
CA PRO A 69 14.74 -5.04 -3.84
C PRO A 69 15.13 -5.82 -2.60
N ILE A 70 14.14 -6.30 -1.84
CA ILE A 70 14.37 -7.18 -0.69
C ILE A 70 15.00 -8.49 -1.20
N PRO A 71 16.16 -8.92 -0.66
CA PRO A 71 16.82 -10.14 -1.10
C PRO A 71 15.95 -11.39 -0.89
N TYR A 72 16.00 -12.33 -1.83
CA TYR A 72 15.33 -13.64 -1.68
C TYR A 72 15.69 -14.33 -0.36
N GLN A 73 16.96 -14.24 0.06
CA GLN A 73 17.43 -14.89 1.29
C GLN A 73 16.72 -14.34 2.53
N VAL A 74 16.43 -13.04 2.56
CA VAL A 74 15.71 -12.38 3.66
C VAL A 74 14.25 -12.86 3.71
N ILE A 75 13.58 -12.88 2.55
CA ILE A 75 12.20 -13.39 2.43
C ILE A 75 12.13 -14.88 2.81
N SER A 76 13.10 -15.67 2.34
CA SER A 76 13.16 -17.11 2.60
C SER A 76 13.46 -17.42 4.06
N ALA A 77 14.26 -16.61 4.75
CA ALA A 77 14.54 -16.76 6.17
C ALA A 77 13.28 -16.47 7.01
N TYR A 78 12.61 -15.35 6.73
CA TYR A 78 11.34 -15.02 7.38
C TYR A 78 10.28 -16.12 7.17
N ALA A 79 10.16 -16.61 5.94
CA ALA A 79 9.23 -17.69 5.63
C ALA A 79 9.54 -18.98 6.43
N ALA A 80 10.83 -19.33 6.56
CA ALA A 80 11.24 -20.49 7.35
C ALA A 80 10.92 -20.32 8.85
N ASP A 81 11.20 -19.14 9.42
CA ASP A 81 10.93 -18.83 10.83
C ASP A 81 9.43 -18.86 11.16
N HIS A 82 8.58 -18.58 10.17
CA HIS A 82 7.12 -18.59 10.27
C HIS A 82 6.46 -19.86 9.72
N ASN A 83 7.25 -20.90 9.41
CA ASN A 83 6.77 -22.19 8.88
C ASN A 83 5.95 -22.08 7.58
N ILE A 84 6.26 -21.08 6.76
CA ILE A 84 5.72 -20.87 5.41
C ILE A 84 6.59 -21.67 4.44
N VAL A 85 6.08 -22.80 3.95
CA VAL A 85 6.85 -23.79 3.18
C VAL A 85 6.10 -24.29 1.96
N GLY A 86 6.79 -24.98 1.05
CA GLY A 86 6.17 -25.60 -0.13
C GLY A 86 5.53 -24.56 -1.06
N ASP A 87 4.28 -24.81 -1.46
CA ASP A 87 3.54 -23.91 -2.36
C ASP A 87 3.21 -22.57 -1.71
N ASP A 88 3.03 -22.54 -0.38
CA ASP A 88 2.78 -21.30 0.36
C ASP A 88 4.00 -20.37 0.33
N LEU A 89 5.22 -20.92 0.32
CA LEU A 89 6.44 -20.13 0.14
C LEU A 89 6.48 -19.45 -1.23
N TRP A 90 6.03 -20.15 -2.28
CA TRP A 90 5.95 -19.56 -3.61
C TRP A 90 4.97 -18.40 -3.63
N LEU A 91 3.78 -18.59 -3.06
CA LEU A 91 2.73 -17.57 -2.99
C LEU A 91 3.19 -16.36 -2.16
N PHE A 92 3.73 -16.62 -0.98
CA PHE A 92 4.26 -15.60 -0.07
C PHE A 92 5.35 -14.77 -0.74
N ARG A 93 6.32 -15.41 -1.39
CA ARG A 93 7.38 -14.72 -2.12
C ARG A 93 6.82 -13.86 -3.25
N MET A 94 5.86 -14.38 -4.01
CA MET A 94 5.25 -13.64 -5.12
C MET A 94 4.59 -12.35 -4.62
N PHE A 95 3.79 -12.43 -3.55
CA PHE A 95 3.15 -11.26 -2.96
C PHE A 95 4.15 -10.29 -2.33
N MET A 96 5.12 -10.77 -1.55
CA MET A 96 6.16 -9.90 -0.98
C MET A 96 6.96 -9.16 -2.06
N THR A 97 7.25 -9.83 -3.19
CA THR A 97 7.92 -9.19 -4.33
C THR A 97 7.06 -8.11 -4.98
N ALA A 98 5.74 -8.33 -5.08
CA ALA A 98 4.81 -7.36 -5.63
C ALA A 98 4.69 -6.10 -4.75
N ILE A 99 4.55 -6.28 -3.43
CA ILE A 99 4.54 -5.18 -2.45
C ILE A 99 5.85 -4.37 -2.55
N ASP A 100 6.98 -5.07 -2.60
CA ASP A 100 8.29 -4.42 -2.69
C ASP A 100 8.47 -3.62 -3.99
N ALA A 101 8.01 -4.17 -5.12
CA ALA A 101 8.07 -3.47 -6.40
C ALA A 101 7.24 -2.19 -6.41
N GLU A 102 6.02 -2.21 -5.83
CA GLU A 102 5.19 -1.01 -5.71
C GLU A 102 5.81 0.03 -4.76
N TRP A 103 6.40 -0.41 -3.66
CA TRP A 103 7.12 0.49 -2.76
C TRP A 103 8.29 1.19 -3.45
N LEU A 104 9.10 0.47 -4.23
CA LEU A 104 10.22 1.06 -4.96
C LEU A 104 9.76 2.10 -5.98
N LYS A 105 8.61 1.88 -6.65
CA LYS A 105 7.99 2.88 -7.51
C LYS A 105 7.58 4.11 -6.71
N HIS A 106 6.88 3.93 -5.59
CA HIS A 106 6.44 5.02 -4.72
C HIS A 106 7.60 5.87 -4.22
N VAL A 107 8.70 5.25 -3.78
CA VAL A 107 9.91 5.97 -3.34
C VAL A 107 10.52 6.75 -4.50
N ALA A 108 10.67 6.13 -5.67
CA ALA A 108 11.22 6.78 -6.85
C ALA A 108 10.37 7.99 -7.32
N GLU A 109 9.05 7.90 -7.22
CA GLU A 109 8.13 9.01 -7.52
C GLU A 109 8.30 10.15 -6.51
N ARG A 110 8.38 9.84 -5.21
CA ARG A 110 8.61 10.85 -4.16
C ARG A 110 9.95 11.56 -4.31
N GLU A 111 11.01 10.84 -4.65
CA GLU A 111 12.32 11.43 -4.90
C GLU A 111 12.33 12.35 -6.12
N LYS A 112 11.54 12.02 -7.17
CA LYS A 112 11.36 12.91 -8.33
C LYS A 112 10.60 14.18 -7.93
N GLY A 113 9.50 14.04 -7.21
CA GLY A 113 8.68 15.17 -6.76
C GLY A 113 9.47 16.14 -5.87
N ALA A 114 10.26 15.62 -4.92
CA ALA A 114 11.11 16.44 -4.05
C ALA A 114 12.21 17.21 -4.80
N LYS A 115 12.65 16.74 -5.97
CA LYS A 115 13.65 17.42 -6.80
C LYS A 115 13.07 18.52 -7.69
N THR A 116 11.76 18.52 -7.94
CA THR A 116 11.09 19.55 -8.74
C THR A 116 10.66 20.78 -7.94
N ASP A 117 10.57 20.66 -6.61
CA ASP A 117 10.10 21.73 -5.71
C ASP A 117 11.23 22.46 -4.95
N GLY A 118 12.50 22.13 -5.22
CA GLY A 118 13.69 22.75 -4.61
C GLY A 118 14.63 23.35 -5.64
#